data_AF-A0A523D039-F1
#
_entry.id   AF-A0A523D039-F1
#
_cell.length_a   1.000
_cell.length_b   1.000
_cell.length_c   1.000
_cell.angle_alpha   90.00
_cell.angle_beta   90.00
_cell.angle_gamma   90.00
#
_symmetry.space_group_name_H-M   'P 1'
#
loop_
_entity.id
_entity.type
_entity.pdbx_description
1 polymer ?
#
loop_
_entity_poly.entity_id
_entity_poly.type
_entity_poly.pdbx_seq_one_letter_code
_entity_poly.pdbx_strand_id
1 'polypeptide(L)'
;MIHADGPAYSHLPRRISLLHAASQQGLTATRRALDSTLEEDPMRRTRFGKTREDRGITLLEVMIVMAILFLLTSIAIPLYANALRQAREKALVADCRDLFGALTRYYVDHGAYPSESDLDTQTLSPLSTQEYLSATTPFTRKLEGNRLTFYFAPDVDGEDQQFIVVARHARDLSIIVTVVSTDILNEDGDWIEGVFVITEEELEEADL
;
A
#
# COMPACT_ATOMS: atom_id res chain seq x y z
N MET A 1 -28.35 -4.17 -38.39
CA MET A 1 -29.51 -3.36 -37.97
C MET A 1 -29.51 -3.36 -36.46
N ILE A 2 -28.99 -2.29 -35.87
CA ILE A 2 -28.60 -2.18 -34.45
C ILE A 2 -29.71 -1.44 -33.72
N HIS A 3 -30.18 -2.03 -32.63
CA HIS A 3 -31.21 -1.45 -31.77
C HIS A 3 -30.52 -0.57 -30.72
N ALA A 4 -30.86 0.71 -30.73
CA ALA A 4 -30.46 1.67 -29.72
C ALA A 4 -31.66 2.52 -29.32
N ASP A 5 -31.67 2.84 -28.03
CA ASP A 5 -31.99 4.15 -27.48
C ASP A 5 -33.38 4.41 -26.87
N GLY A 6 -33.34 4.81 -25.59
CA GLY A 6 -33.94 6.06 -25.16
C GLY A 6 -35.37 6.05 -24.62
N PRO A 7 -35.60 6.41 -23.33
CA PRO A 7 -36.92 6.60 -22.72
C PRO A 7 -37.43 8.04 -22.88
N ALA A 8 -38.75 8.25 -22.93
CA ALA A 8 -39.31 9.61 -22.89
C ALA A 8 -40.68 9.71 -22.22
N TYR A 9 -40.69 10.56 -21.20
CA TYR A 9 -41.78 11.01 -20.35
C TYR A 9 -42.73 11.95 -21.08
N SER A 10 -44.02 11.86 -20.76
CA SER A 10 -45.04 12.85 -21.13
C SER A 10 -46.24 12.57 -20.19
N HIS A 11 -46.87 13.48 -19.45
CA HIS A 11 -46.88 14.95 -19.40
C HIS A 11 -47.57 15.35 -18.07
N LEU A 12 -47.16 16.49 -17.53
CA LEU A 12 -47.52 17.06 -16.21
C LEU A 12 -48.86 17.87 -16.26
N PRO A 13 -49.14 18.88 -15.38
CA PRO A 13 -50.11 18.83 -14.28
C PRO A 13 -51.16 19.99 -14.32
N ARG A 14 -51.98 20.17 -13.27
CA ARG A 14 -52.19 21.45 -12.50
C ARG A 14 -53.57 21.59 -11.82
N ARG A 15 -53.51 22.11 -10.57
CA ARG A 15 -54.48 22.97 -9.83
C ARG A 15 -55.73 22.26 -9.27
N ILE A 16 -55.85 21.97 -7.97
CA ILE A 16 -55.93 22.85 -6.78
C ILE A 16 -56.93 24.01 -6.95
N SER A 17 -57.84 24.13 -5.97
CA SER A 17 -58.94 25.08 -5.80
C SER A 17 -60.25 24.49 -6.33
N LEU A 18 -61.23 24.09 -5.51
CA LEU A 18 -61.95 24.98 -4.62
C LEU A 18 -62.52 24.22 -3.41
N LEU A 19 -61.96 24.53 -2.24
CA LEU A 19 -62.65 24.53 -0.97
C LEU A 19 -63.76 25.59 -1.03
N HIS A 20 -65.00 25.20 -1.28
CA HIS A 20 -66.16 25.88 -0.74
C HIS A 20 -67.42 25.04 -0.99
N ALA A 21 -68.29 25.00 0.03
CA ALA A 21 -69.67 24.53 -0.04
C ALA A 21 -69.92 23.02 0.10
N ALA A 22 -69.83 22.52 1.33
CA ALA A 22 -70.83 21.61 1.95
C ALA A 22 -70.31 21.26 3.37
N SER A 23 -70.48 22.15 4.35
CA SER A 23 -71.71 22.26 5.15
C SER A 23 -72.06 20.98 5.91
N GLN A 24 -71.52 20.90 7.13
CA GLN A 24 -72.26 20.56 8.35
C GLN A 24 -73.26 19.40 8.34
N GLN A 25 -72.84 18.19 7.95
CA GLN A 25 -73.60 16.98 8.26
C GLN A 25 -72.62 15.87 8.65
N GLY A 26 -72.39 15.69 9.96
CA GLY A 26 -71.58 14.57 10.46
C GLY A 26 -70.88 14.76 11.81
N LEU A 27 -71.01 15.91 12.47
CA LEU A 27 -70.30 16.24 13.72
C LEU A 27 -70.91 15.65 15.02
N THR A 28 -71.85 14.69 14.93
CA THR A 28 -72.57 14.17 16.11
C THR A 28 -72.41 12.67 16.38
N ALA A 29 -71.75 11.91 15.49
CA ALA A 29 -71.60 10.45 15.67
C ALA A 29 -70.22 10.01 16.20
N THR A 30 -69.18 10.84 16.08
CA THR A 30 -67.79 10.45 16.42
C THR A 30 -67.36 10.77 17.84
N ARG A 31 -68.17 11.47 18.64
CA ARG A 31 -67.82 11.82 20.04
C ARG A 31 -68.06 10.69 21.05
N ARG A 32 -68.87 9.67 20.72
CA ARG A 32 -69.22 8.57 21.64
C ARG A 32 -68.27 7.37 21.56
N ALA A 33 -67.46 7.29 20.50
CA ALA A 33 -66.42 6.26 20.34
C ALA A 33 -65.03 6.70 20.85
N LEU A 34 -64.87 7.97 21.24
CA LEU A 34 -63.61 8.52 21.74
C LEU A 34 -63.44 8.39 23.27
N ASP A 35 -64.51 8.02 23.99
CA ASP A 35 -64.56 8.05 25.46
C ASP A 35 -64.51 6.65 26.11
N SER A 36 -64.33 5.59 25.30
CA SER A 36 -64.34 4.19 25.77
C SER A 36 -63.03 3.42 25.56
N THR A 37 -61.94 4.12 25.20
CA THR A 37 -60.58 3.55 25.24
C THR A 37 -59.80 3.99 26.48
N LEU A 38 -60.48 4.48 27.51
CA LEU A 38 -59.93 4.68 28.86
C LEU A 38 -60.13 3.42 29.72
N GLU A 39 -59.85 2.25 29.16
CA GLU A 39 -59.61 1.05 29.97
C GLU A 39 -58.14 1.07 30.37
N GLU A 40 -57.93 1.30 31.66
CA GLU A 40 -56.64 1.33 32.32
C GLU A 40 -55.96 -0.04 32.26
N ASP A 41 -54.74 -0.07 31.72
CA ASP A 41 -53.83 -1.20 31.83
C ASP A 41 -53.29 -1.29 33.28
N PRO A 42 -53.60 -2.36 34.06
CA PRO A 42 -53.13 -2.48 35.42
C PRO A 42 -51.63 -2.77 35.46
N MET A 43 -50.87 -1.69 35.65
CA MET A 43 -49.64 -1.63 36.47
C MET A 43 -48.72 -2.85 36.33
N ARG A 44 -48.06 -2.96 35.17
CA ARG A 44 -46.91 -3.85 35.01
C ARG A 44 -45.73 -3.30 35.82
N ARG A 45 -45.65 -3.68 37.10
CA ARG A 45 -44.47 -3.46 37.96
C ARG A 45 -43.28 -4.22 37.39
N THR A 46 -42.63 -3.67 36.37
CA THR A 46 -41.25 -4.03 36.02
C THR A 46 -40.39 -3.59 37.20
N ARG A 47 -40.00 -4.56 38.03
CA ARG A 47 -38.96 -4.37 39.05
C ARG A 47 -37.75 -3.79 38.34
N PHE A 48 -37.40 -2.53 38.67
CA PHE A 48 -36.15 -1.91 38.25
C PHE A 48 -35.02 -2.79 38.78
N GLY A 49 -34.45 -3.60 37.89
CA GLY A 49 -33.27 -4.39 38.17
C GLY A 49 -32.13 -3.44 38.51
N LYS A 50 -31.61 -3.59 39.73
CA LYS A 50 -30.29 -3.19 40.21
C LYS A 50 -29.62 -2.14 39.32
N THR A 51 -29.75 -0.87 39.71
CA THR A 51 -28.90 0.23 39.21
C THR A 51 -27.47 -0.27 39.17
N ARG A 52 -26.95 -0.51 37.96
CA ARG A 52 -25.51 -0.67 37.77
C ARG A 52 -24.90 0.62 38.29
N GLU A 53 -24.01 0.49 39.25
CA GLU A 53 -23.10 1.59 39.60
C GLU A 53 -22.27 1.87 38.35
N ASP A 54 -22.70 2.81 37.52
CA ASP A 54 -21.88 3.38 36.47
C ASP A 54 -20.77 4.18 37.17
N ARG A 55 -19.72 3.46 37.59
CA ARG A 55 -18.48 4.06 38.07
C ARG A 55 -17.84 4.75 36.86
N GLY A 56 -17.93 6.07 36.82
CA GLY A 56 -17.28 6.88 35.80
C GLY A 56 -15.76 6.66 35.80
N ILE A 57 -15.17 6.63 34.60
CA ILE A 57 -13.72 6.61 34.41
C ILE A 57 -13.14 7.86 35.08
N THR A 58 -12.13 7.69 35.93
CA THR A 58 -11.49 8.83 36.59
C THR A 58 -10.47 9.49 35.66
N LEU A 59 -10.28 10.81 35.79
CA LEU A 59 -9.25 11.52 35.05
C LEU A 59 -7.85 10.94 35.31
N LEU A 60 -7.60 10.55 36.56
CA LEU A 60 -6.34 9.94 36.98
C LEU A 60 -6.07 8.61 36.27
N GLU A 61 -7.12 7.81 36.03
CA GLU A 61 -7.02 6.54 35.32
C GLU A 61 -6.61 6.75 33.86
N VAL A 62 -7.18 7.73 33.16
CA VAL A 62 -6.75 8.06 31.80
C VAL A 62 -5.35 8.69 31.79
N MET A 63 -4.98 9.50 32.79
CA MET A 63 -3.66 10.12 32.87
C MET A 63 -2.52 9.10 33.00
N ILE A 64 -2.66 8.12 33.89
CA ILE A 64 -1.63 7.09 34.08
C ILE A 64 -1.53 6.21 32.83
N VAL A 65 -2.66 5.86 32.22
CA VAL A 65 -2.69 5.09 30.97
C VAL A 65 -1.93 5.84 29.88
N MET A 66 -2.20 7.14 29.68
CA MET A 66 -1.50 7.95 28.69
C MET A 66 0.00 8.09 29.00
N ALA A 67 0.37 8.24 30.28
CA ALA A 67 1.77 8.30 30.68
C ALA A 67 2.54 7.02 30.28
N ILE A 68 1.94 5.85 30.52
CA ILE A 68 2.54 4.57 30.13
C ILE A 68 2.54 4.41 28.61
N LEU A 69 1.45 4.80 27.92
CA LEU A 69 1.38 4.74 26.46
C LEU A 69 2.47 5.60 25.80
N PHE A 70 2.73 6.81 26.28
CA PHE A 70 3.81 7.65 25.76
C PHE A 70 5.19 7.06 26.02
N LEU A 71 5.41 6.48 27.20
CA LEU A 71 6.66 5.80 27.53
C LEU A 71 6.93 4.65 26.56
N LEU A 72 5.95 3.78 26.33
CA LEU A 72 6.07 2.65 25.40
C LEU A 72 6.25 3.15 23.96
N THR A 73 5.45 4.12 23.54
CA THR A 73 5.47 4.64 22.16
C THR A 73 6.80 5.32 21.82
N SER A 74 7.39 6.04 22.78
CA SER A 74 8.70 6.69 22.62
C SER A 74 9.81 5.70 22.22
N ILE A 75 9.79 4.49 22.78
CA ILE A 75 10.77 3.44 22.46
C ILE A 75 10.31 2.60 21.25
N ALA A 76 9.02 2.32 21.14
CA ALA A 76 8.48 1.44 20.12
C ALA A 76 8.60 2.01 18.71
N ILE A 77 8.34 3.31 18.51
CA ILE A 77 8.39 3.95 17.18
C ILE A 77 9.78 3.82 16.52
N PRO A 78 10.89 4.26 17.13
CA PRO A 78 12.20 4.18 16.49
C PRO A 78 12.65 2.73 16.29
N LEU A 79 12.37 1.84 17.25
CA LEU A 79 12.67 0.42 17.12
C LEU A 79 11.93 -0.21 15.94
N TYR A 80 10.63 0.07 15.80
CA TYR A 80 9.82 -0.43 14.71
C TYR A 80 10.26 0.15 13.36
N ALA A 81 10.57 1.45 13.30
CA ALA A 81 11.07 2.10 12.09
C ALA A 81 12.37 1.44 11.60
N ASN A 82 13.32 1.19 12.51
CA ASN A 82 14.58 0.50 12.18
C ASN A 82 14.35 -0.94 11.72
N ALA A 83 13.48 -1.69 12.40
CA ALA A 83 13.15 -3.06 12.00
C ALA A 83 12.50 -3.10 10.60
N LEU A 84 11.62 -2.15 10.31
CA LEU A 84 10.97 -2.04 9.00
C LEU A 84 11.97 -1.66 7.90
N ARG A 85 12.93 -0.77 8.18
CA ARG A 85 14.01 -0.42 7.26
C ARG A 85 14.87 -1.65 6.92
N GLN A 86 15.34 -2.37 7.93
CA GLN A 86 16.14 -3.60 7.73
C GLN A 86 15.35 -4.68 6.96
N ALA A 87 14.04 -4.80 7.20
CA ALA A 87 13.21 -5.75 6.45
C ALA A 87 13.10 -5.39 4.97
N ARG A 88 12.96 -4.09 4.65
CA ARG A 88 12.93 -3.59 3.26
C ARG A 88 14.26 -3.82 2.56
N GLU A 89 15.36 -3.49 3.23
CA GLU A 89 16.73 -3.69 2.74
C GLU A 89 16.98 -5.17 2.42
N LYS A 90 16.73 -6.08 3.37
CA LYS A 90 16.90 -7.52 3.16
C LYS A 90 16.04 -8.06 2.03
N ALA A 91 14.79 -7.57 1.92
CA ALA A 91 13.90 -7.96 0.83
C ALA A 91 14.45 -7.50 -0.53
N LEU A 92 14.92 -6.26 -0.62
CA LEU A 92 15.50 -5.72 -1.85
C LEU A 92 16.80 -6.43 -2.23
N VAL A 93 17.68 -6.70 -1.26
CA VAL A 93 18.90 -7.49 -1.48
C VAL A 93 18.58 -8.90 -2.00
N ALA A 94 17.54 -9.55 -1.47
CA ALA A 94 17.11 -10.85 -1.96
C ALA A 94 16.63 -10.77 -3.42
N ASP A 95 15.80 -9.78 -3.77
CA ASP A 95 15.35 -9.60 -5.15
C ASP A 95 16.54 -9.28 -6.09
N CYS A 96 17.51 -8.47 -5.64
CA CYS A 96 18.72 -8.15 -6.40
C CYS A 96 19.62 -9.38 -6.60
N ARG A 97 19.65 -10.33 -5.66
CA ARG A 97 20.33 -11.63 -5.85
C ARG A 97 19.64 -12.49 -6.90
N ASP A 98 18.31 -12.47 -6.93
CA ASP A 98 17.57 -13.16 -7.98
C ASP A 98 17.84 -12.52 -9.36
N LEU A 99 17.92 -11.18 -9.43
CA LEU A 99 18.33 -10.45 -10.64
C LEU A 99 19.76 -10.82 -11.07
N PHE A 100 20.71 -10.84 -10.13
CA PHE A 100 22.08 -11.28 -10.39
C PHE A 100 22.10 -12.68 -11.02
N GLY A 101 21.42 -13.64 -10.40
CA GLY A 101 21.33 -14.99 -10.95
C GLY A 101 20.65 -15.07 -12.32
N ALA A 102 19.66 -14.21 -12.59
CA ALA A 102 19.01 -14.11 -13.90
C ALA A 102 19.98 -13.58 -14.97
N LEU A 103 20.76 -12.54 -14.66
CA LEU A 103 21.80 -12.00 -15.53
C LEU A 103 22.88 -13.06 -15.81
N THR A 104 23.36 -13.78 -14.79
CA THR A 104 24.35 -14.85 -14.98
C THR A 104 23.82 -15.97 -15.87
N ARG A 105 22.55 -16.38 -15.73
CA ARG A 105 21.95 -17.39 -16.62
C ARG A 105 21.83 -16.88 -18.06
N TYR A 106 21.44 -15.61 -18.23
CA TYR A 106 21.41 -14.99 -19.56
C TYR A 106 22.80 -15.02 -20.22
N TYR A 107 23.85 -14.70 -19.46
CA TYR A 107 25.24 -14.78 -19.92
C TYR A 107 25.63 -16.22 -20.33
N VAL A 108 25.27 -17.23 -19.55
CA VAL A 108 25.54 -18.64 -19.90
C VAL A 108 24.93 -19.02 -21.26
N ASP A 109 23.75 -18.50 -21.60
CA ASP A 109 23.05 -18.85 -22.83
C ASP A 109 23.48 -18.01 -24.04
N HIS A 110 23.89 -16.75 -23.82
CA HIS A 110 24.21 -15.80 -24.91
C HIS A 110 25.72 -15.49 -25.05
N GLY A 111 26.54 -15.91 -24.09
CA GLY A 111 27.96 -15.55 -23.99
C GLY A 111 28.19 -14.09 -23.61
N ALA A 112 27.13 -13.37 -23.25
CA ALA A 112 27.13 -11.93 -23.04
C ALA A 112 25.99 -11.50 -22.11
N TYR A 113 26.20 -10.47 -21.28
CA TYR A 113 25.12 -9.81 -20.56
C TYR A 113 24.30 -8.94 -21.53
N PRO A 114 23.01 -8.65 -21.23
CA PRO A 114 22.22 -7.75 -22.08
C PRO A 114 22.90 -6.39 -22.20
N SER A 115 22.98 -5.82 -23.41
CA SER A 115 23.52 -4.47 -23.55
C SER A 115 22.61 -3.44 -22.88
N GLU A 116 23.12 -2.24 -22.60
CA GLU A 116 22.32 -1.15 -22.02
C GLU A 116 21.12 -0.76 -22.90
N SER A 117 21.24 -0.90 -24.22
CA SER A 117 20.13 -0.66 -25.15
C SER A 117 19.11 -1.79 -25.19
N ASP A 118 19.51 -3.00 -24.83
CA ASP A 118 18.64 -4.19 -24.88
C ASP A 118 17.89 -4.43 -23.57
N LEU A 119 18.46 -4.01 -22.43
CA LEU A 119 17.81 -4.14 -21.12
C LEU A 119 16.85 -2.99 -20.85
N ASP A 120 15.56 -3.31 -20.80
CA ASP A 120 14.54 -2.38 -20.32
C ASP A 120 14.57 -2.31 -18.78
N THR A 121 14.92 -1.16 -18.20
CA THR A 121 15.02 -0.99 -16.74
C THR A 121 13.69 -1.06 -15.97
N GLN A 122 12.54 -0.92 -16.64
CA GLN A 122 11.20 -1.01 -16.05
C GLN A 122 10.62 -2.41 -16.12
N THR A 123 10.79 -3.08 -17.26
CA THR A 123 10.21 -4.41 -17.51
C THR A 123 11.21 -5.54 -17.31
N LEU A 124 12.50 -5.21 -17.21
CA LEU A 124 13.65 -6.12 -17.19
C LEU A 124 13.62 -7.13 -18.34
N SER A 125 13.02 -6.78 -19.47
CA SER A 125 13.21 -7.53 -20.71
C SER A 125 14.66 -7.35 -21.16
N PRO A 126 15.36 -8.39 -21.64
CA PRO A 126 14.85 -9.73 -21.98
C PRO A 126 14.74 -10.74 -20.82
N LEU A 127 15.28 -10.43 -19.64
CA LEU A 127 15.35 -11.36 -18.51
C LEU A 127 13.96 -11.86 -18.07
N SER A 128 12.96 -10.99 -18.13
CA SER A 128 11.58 -11.31 -17.77
C SER A 128 10.85 -12.11 -18.86
N THR A 129 11.02 -11.72 -20.12
CA THR A 129 10.31 -12.31 -21.27
C THR A 129 10.88 -13.66 -21.68
N GLN A 130 12.16 -13.91 -21.40
CA GLN A 130 12.84 -15.19 -21.63
C GLN A 130 12.93 -16.06 -20.35
N GLU A 131 12.15 -15.74 -19.32
CA GLU A 131 11.99 -16.56 -18.09
C GLU A 131 13.25 -16.73 -17.21
N TYR A 132 14.32 -15.96 -17.43
CA TYR A 132 15.48 -15.94 -16.53
C TYR A 132 15.14 -15.41 -15.13
N LEU A 133 14.27 -14.41 -15.07
CA LEU A 133 13.78 -13.80 -13.84
C LEU A 133 12.28 -14.08 -13.66
N SER A 134 11.95 -14.90 -12.66
CA SER A 134 10.56 -15.18 -12.31
C SER A 134 9.93 -13.98 -11.61
N ALA A 135 8.80 -13.51 -12.14
CA ALA A 135 7.97 -12.44 -11.56
C ALA A 135 8.70 -11.07 -11.36
N THR A 136 8.81 -10.33 -12.45
CA THR A 136 9.46 -9.00 -12.51
C THR A 136 8.66 -7.88 -11.84
N THR A 137 7.33 -7.90 -11.95
CA THR A 137 6.46 -6.81 -11.46
C THR A 137 6.48 -6.62 -9.93
N PRO A 138 6.59 -7.68 -9.10
CA PRO A 138 6.84 -7.52 -7.67
C PRO A 138 8.16 -6.82 -7.34
N PHE A 139 9.24 -7.09 -8.09
CA PHE A 139 10.55 -6.50 -7.84
C PHE A 139 10.58 -5.03 -8.25
N THR A 140 10.24 -4.69 -9.50
CA THR A 140 10.38 -3.31 -10.00
C THR A 140 9.47 -2.34 -9.26
N ARG A 141 8.29 -2.76 -8.77
CA ARG A 141 7.43 -1.94 -7.89
C ARG A 141 8.04 -1.56 -6.54
N LYS A 142 9.09 -2.26 -6.09
CA LYS A 142 9.83 -1.90 -4.88
C LYS A 142 10.88 -0.83 -5.17
N LEU A 143 11.12 -0.49 -6.44
CA LEU A 143 12.16 0.44 -6.86
C LEU A 143 11.62 1.84 -7.15
N GLU A 144 12.46 2.85 -6.96
CA GLU A 144 12.16 4.23 -7.30
C GLU A 144 11.72 4.34 -8.77
N GLY A 145 10.56 4.95 -9.01
CA GLY A 145 10.02 5.11 -10.37
C GLY A 145 9.63 3.79 -11.07
N ASN A 146 9.52 2.70 -10.32
CA ASN A 146 9.26 1.35 -10.83
C ASN A 146 10.32 0.83 -11.84
N ARG A 147 11.59 1.18 -11.64
CA ARG A 147 12.69 0.80 -12.53
C ARG A 147 14.01 0.66 -11.79
N LEU A 148 14.99 -0.01 -12.41
CA LEU A 148 16.38 0.14 -12.03
C LEU A 148 16.79 1.61 -12.13
N THR A 149 17.55 2.08 -11.16
CA THR A 149 18.09 3.45 -11.15
C THR A 149 19.15 3.59 -12.23
N PHE A 150 19.98 2.56 -12.39
CA PHE A 150 21.06 2.52 -13.37
C PHE A 150 21.35 1.07 -13.76
N TYR A 151 21.70 0.87 -15.03
CA TYR A 151 22.26 -0.38 -15.55
C TYR A 151 23.37 -0.02 -16.53
N PHE A 152 24.52 -0.68 -16.40
CA PHE A 152 25.67 -0.49 -17.25
C PHE A 152 26.32 -1.85 -17.49
N ALA A 153 26.57 -2.18 -18.76
CA ALA A 153 27.19 -3.43 -19.18
C ALA A 153 28.17 -3.14 -20.32
N PRO A 154 29.38 -2.66 -20.01
CA PRO A 154 30.36 -2.29 -21.01
C PRO A 154 30.92 -3.53 -21.71
N ASP A 155 30.91 -3.51 -23.04
CA ASP A 155 31.57 -4.50 -23.90
C ASP A 155 32.93 -3.94 -24.35
N VAL A 156 33.87 -3.79 -23.42
CA VAL A 156 35.21 -3.26 -23.71
C VAL A 156 36.19 -4.43 -23.83
N ASP A 157 36.67 -4.68 -25.05
CA ASP A 157 37.85 -5.50 -25.40
C ASP A 157 37.83 -7.03 -25.13
N GLY A 158 36.67 -7.66 -24.89
CA GLY A 158 36.44 -9.11 -25.08
C GLY A 158 36.27 -9.99 -23.83
N GLU A 159 35.53 -11.11 -24.00
CA GLU A 159 35.15 -12.27 -23.14
C GLU A 159 34.67 -12.02 -21.69
N ASP A 160 35.15 -10.99 -20.99
CA ASP A 160 34.81 -10.68 -19.60
C ASP A 160 33.81 -9.52 -19.55
N GLN A 161 32.55 -9.83 -19.82
CA GLN A 161 31.51 -8.81 -19.80
C GLN A 161 31.12 -8.46 -18.37
N GLN A 162 31.38 -7.23 -17.97
CA GLN A 162 31.04 -6.73 -16.64
C GLN A 162 29.62 -6.18 -16.63
N PHE A 163 29.02 -6.09 -15.45
CA PHE A 163 27.84 -5.24 -15.29
C PHE A 163 27.77 -4.59 -13.92
N ILE A 164 27.08 -3.45 -13.90
CA ILE A 164 26.71 -2.72 -12.69
C ILE A 164 25.21 -2.42 -12.78
N VAL A 165 24.47 -2.81 -11.74
CA VAL A 165 23.06 -2.46 -11.54
C VAL A 165 22.96 -1.64 -10.27
N VAL A 166 22.23 -0.53 -10.31
CA VAL A 166 21.86 0.23 -9.11
C VAL A 166 20.34 0.22 -8.97
N ALA A 167 19.87 -0.16 -7.79
CA ALA A 167 18.46 -0.24 -7.44
C ALA A 167 18.20 0.55 -6.16
N ARG A 168 17.48 1.68 -6.27
CA ARG A 168 17.02 2.47 -5.12
C ARG A 168 15.60 2.08 -4.72
N HIS A 169 15.33 1.95 -3.42
CA HIS A 169 14.01 1.54 -2.92
C HIS A 169 12.95 2.66 -2.98
N ALA A 170 11.72 2.34 -3.39
CA ALA A 170 10.64 3.29 -3.67
C ALA A 170 10.08 4.05 -2.45
N ARG A 171 10.14 3.43 -1.27
CA ARG A 171 9.55 4.00 -0.03
C ARG A 171 10.58 4.49 0.98
N ASP A 172 11.85 4.21 0.71
CA ASP A 172 12.96 4.51 1.62
C ASP A 172 14.19 4.77 0.76
N LEU A 173 14.36 6.03 0.35
CA LEU A 173 15.38 6.40 -0.64
C LEU A 173 16.81 6.26 -0.11
N SER A 174 16.97 6.12 1.21
CA SER A 174 18.26 5.83 1.85
C SER A 174 18.78 4.42 1.57
N ILE A 175 17.92 3.52 1.06
CA ILE A 175 18.31 2.14 0.72
C ILE A 175 18.67 2.08 -0.77
N ILE A 176 19.96 1.93 -1.04
CA ILE A 176 20.52 1.70 -2.38
C ILE A 176 21.20 0.34 -2.39
N VAL A 177 20.86 -0.49 -3.36
CA VAL A 177 21.49 -1.80 -3.56
C VAL A 177 22.18 -1.78 -4.91
N THR A 178 23.47 -2.09 -4.89
CA THR A 178 24.31 -2.18 -6.08
C THR A 178 24.65 -3.64 -6.33
N VAL A 179 24.42 -4.11 -7.55
CA VAL A 179 24.84 -5.44 -8.00
C VAL A 179 25.98 -5.25 -8.97
N VAL A 180 27.10 -5.90 -8.72
CA VAL A 180 28.32 -5.75 -9.51
C VAL A 180 28.85 -7.12 -9.88
N SER A 181 29.21 -7.27 -11.15
CA SER A 181 30.08 -8.33 -11.64
C SER A 181 31.17 -7.62 -12.42
N THR A 182 32.35 -7.47 -11.84
CA THR A 182 33.50 -6.82 -12.51
C THR A 182 34.72 -7.71 -12.47
N ASP A 183 35.65 -7.48 -13.40
CA ASP A 183 37.02 -8.03 -13.32
C ASP A 183 37.92 -7.18 -12.41
N ILE A 184 37.34 -6.33 -11.55
CA ILE A 184 38.12 -5.46 -10.70
C ILE A 184 38.39 -6.21 -9.40
N LEU A 185 39.67 -6.30 -9.03
CA LEU A 185 40.08 -6.83 -7.75
C LEU A 185 39.91 -5.77 -6.66
N ASN A 186 39.43 -6.17 -5.48
CA ASN A 186 39.45 -5.34 -4.29
C ASN A 186 40.89 -5.15 -3.76
N GLU A 187 41.06 -4.34 -2.71
CA GLU A 187 42.37 -4.12 -2.07
C GLU A 187 43.02 -5.41 -1.53
N ASP A 188 42.21 -6.44 -1.26
CA ASP A 188 42.62 -7.75 -0.78
C ASP A 188 42.99 -8.74 -1.92
N GLY A 189 42.78 -8.36 -3.19
CA GLY A 189 43.08 -9.20 -4.36
C GLY A 189 41.99 -10.21 -4.73
N ASP A 190 40.77 -10.05 -4.21
CA ASP A 190 39.57 -10.82 -4.57
C ASP A 190 38.71 -10.07 -5.60
N TRP A 191 38.08 -10.78 -6.53
CA TRP A 191 37.17 -10.19 -7.53
C TRP A 191 35.95 -9.54 -6.86
N ILE A 192 35.57 -8.35 -7.32
CA ILE A 192 34.35 -7.67 -6.86
C ILE A 192 33.15 -8.23 -7.62
N GLU A 193 32.61 -9.33 -7.08
CA GLU A 193 31.41 -9.99 -7.58
C GLU A 193 30.39 -10.10 -6.44
N GLY A 194 29.20 -9.52 -6.62
CA GLY A 194 28.12 -9.70 -5.65
C GLY A 194 27.08 -8.59 -5.59
N VAL A 195 26.26 -8.69 -4.54
CA VAL A 195 25.20 -7.74 -4.20
C VAL A 195 25.62 -6.98 -2.96
N PHE A 196 25.86 -5.69 -3.11
CA PHE A 196 26.32 -4.76 -2.10
C PHE A 196 25.19 -3.80 -1.74
N VAL A 197 25.01 -3.53 -0.45
CA VAL A 197 24.14 -2.43 0.00
C VAL A 197 25.06 -1.24 0.19
N ILE A 198 24.72 -0.12 -0.42
CA ILE A 198 25.44 1.14 -0.21
C ILE A 198 24.48 2.09 0.49
N THR A 199 24.90 2.60 1.63
CA THR A 199 24.18 3.66 2.34
C THR A 199 24.64 5.02 1.83
N GLU A 200 23.80 6.06 1.93
CA GLU A 200 24.22 7.43 1.54
C GLU A 200 25.49 7.89 2.28
N GLU A 201 25.74 7.39 3.50
CA GLU A 201 26.96 7.65 4.28
C GLU A 201 28.23 7.12 3.58
N GLU A 202 28.16 5.96 2.92
CA GLU A 202 29.30 5.34 2.22
C GLU A 202 29.57 5.99 0.86
N LEU A 203 28.56 6.64 0.25
CA LEU A 203 28.72 7.39 -1.00
C LEU A 203 29.47 8.71 -0.79
N GLU A 204 29.32 9.36 0.36
CA GLU A 204 30.05 10.61 0.68
C GLU A 204 31.53 10.36 1.01
N GLU A 205 31.87 9.18 1.54
CA GLU A 205 33.26 8.83 1.89
C GLU A 205 34.10 8.42 0.66
N ALA A 206 33.45 7.94 -0.41
CA ALA A 206 34.10 7.53 -1.66
C ALA A 206 34.44 8.70 -2.63
N ASP A 207 33.97 9.93 -2.34
CA ASP A 207 34.16 11.13 -3.15
C ASP A 207 35.32 12.04 -2.63
N LEU A 208 36.28 11.46 -1.87
CA LEU A 208 37.44 12.15 -1.27
C LEU A 208 38.80 11.75 -1.89
#